data_AF-A0A2K6G0U1-F1
#
_entry.id   AF-A0A2K6G0U1-F1
#
_cell.length_a   1.000
_cell.length_b   1.000
_cell.length_c   1.000
_cell.angle_alpha   90.00
_cell.angle_beta   90.00
_cell.angle_gamma   90.00
#
_symmetry.space_group_name_H-M   'P 1'
#
loop_
_entity.id
_entity.type
_entity.pdbx_description
1 polymer ?
#
loop_
_entity_poly.entity_id
_entity_poly.type
_entity_poly.pdbx_seq_one_letter_code
_entity_poly.pdbx_strand_id
1 'polypeptide(L)'
;MEAADYEVLSVREQLFHERVRECIISTLLFATLYILCHIFLTRFKKPAEFTTVDDEDATVNKIALELCTFTLAVALGAVLLLPFSIISNEVLLSLPRNYYIQWLNGSLIHGLWNLVFLFSNLSLIFLMPFAYFFTESEGFAGSRKGVLGRVYETVVMLMLLTLLVLGMVWVASAIVDNNKASRESLYDFWEYYLPYLYSCISFLGVLLLLVCTPLGLARMFSVTGKLLVKPRLLEDLEEQLYCSAFEEAALTRRICNPTSCWLPLDMELLHRQVLALQTQRVLLEKRRKASAWQRNLGYPLAMLCLLVLTGLSVLIVAIHILELLIDEAAMPRGMQVLGCPLTISFGEGLGKLWASIALHSFGPCGPDGMTQP
;
A
#
# COMPACT_ATOMS: atom_id res chain seq x y z
N MET A 1 50.83 22.32 -8.31
CA MET A 1 49.46 21.86 -8.09
C MET A 1 48.92 22.74 -6.99
N GLU A 2 48.12 23.73 -7.37
CA GLU A 2 47.70 24.84 -6.49
C GLU A 2 46.75 24.33 -5.40
N ALA A 3 46.71 25.02 -4.25
CA ALA A 3 45.84 24.68 -3.13
C ALA A 3 44.36 24.55 -3.52
N ALA A 4 43.93 25.27 -4.56
CA ALA A 4 42.60 25.17 -5.15
C ALA A 4 42.28 23.78 -5.72
N ASP A 5 43.25 23.10 -6.34
CA ASP A 5 43.05 21.76 -6.90
C ASP A 5 42.82 20.72 -5.79
N TYR A 6 43.50 20.89 -4.64
CA TYR A 6 43.32 20.02 -3.46
C TYR A 6 41.96 20.22 -2.80
N GLU A 7 41.47 21.46 -2.69
CA GLU A 7 40.14 21.73 -2.16
C GLU A 7 39.04 21.14 -3.05
N VAL A 8 39.13 21.29 -4.37
CA VAL A 8 38.17 20.72 -5.33
C VAL A 8 38.16 19.19 -5.29
N LEU A 9 39.35 18.56 -5.18
CA LEU A 9 39.47 17.11 -4.99
C LEU A 9 38.79 16.66 -3.69
N SER A 10 39.02 17.36 -2.59
CA SER A 10 38.44 17.02 -1.28
C SER A 10 36.90 17.14 -1.24
N VAL A 11 36.33 18.17 -1.88
CA VAL A 11 34.87 18.35 -1.98
C VAL A 11 34.24 17.24 -2.84
N ARG A 12 34.89 16.86 -3.94
CA ARG A 12 34.41 15.77 -4.80
C ARG A 12 34.44 14.43 -4.09
N GLU A 13 35.49 14.15 -3.31
CA GLU A 13 35.61 12.93 -2.50
C GLU A 13 34.53 12.88 -1.41
N GLN A 14 34.27 13.99 -0.73
CA GLN A 14 33.18 14.09 0.25
C GLN A 14 31.82 13.80 -0.39
N LEU A 15 31.48 14.46 -1.50
CA LEU A 15 30.23 14.22 -2.22
C LEU A 15 30.10 12.76 -2.69
N PHE A 16 31.19 12.14 -3.15
CA PHE A 16 31.18 10.74 -3.53
C PHE A 16 30.85 9.83 -2.34
N HIS A 17 31.51 10.03 -1.20
CA HIS A 17 31.24 9.25 0.01
C HIS A 17 29.82 9.44 0.54
N GLU A 18 29.28 10.66 0.46
CA GLU A 18 27.88 10.92 0.82
C GLU A 18 26.90 10.21 -0.11
N ARG A 19 27.12 10.24 -1.43
CA ARG A 19 26.27 9.53 -2.39
C ARG A 19 26.34 8.03 -2.24
N VAL A 20 27.52 7.47 -2.01
CA VAL A 20 27.69 6.03 -1.75
C VAL A 20 26.93 5.64 -0.48
N ARG A 21 27.07 6.42 0.59
CA ARG A 21 26.33 6.21 1.85
C ARG A 21 24.82 6.26 1.63
N GLU A 22 24.31 7.27 0.93
CA GLU A 22 22.89 7.40 0.60
C GLU A 22 22.38 6.19 -0.17
N CYS A 23 23.10 5.75 -1.20
CA CYS A 23 22.76 4.56 -1.99
C CYS A 23 22.74 3.29 -1.14
N ILE A 24 23.74 3.09 -0.28
CA ILE A 24 23.81 1.91 0.60
C ILE A 24 22.60 1.89 1.53
N ILE A 25 22.31 3.01 2.21
CA ILE A 25 21.20 3.10 3.17
C ILE A 25 19.87 2.90 2.47
N SER A 26 19.65 3.56 1.32
CA SER A 26 18.43 3.40 0.54
C SER A 26 18.24 1.96 0.06
N THR A 27 19.32 1.29 -0.37
CA THR A 27 19.27 -0.10 -0.84
C THR A 27 18.96 -1.05 0.31
N LEU A 28 19.57 -0.84 1.49
CA LEU A 28 19.28 -1.63 2.68
C LEU A 28 17.83 -1.46 3.13
N LEU A 29 17.33 -0.22 3.19
CA LEU A 29 15.94 0.07 3.54
C LEU A 29 14.99 -0.63 2.57
N PHE A 30 15.22 -0.48 1.26
CA PHE A 30 14.42 -1.14 0.24
C PHE A 30 14.47 -2.68 0.36
N ALA A 31 15.65 -3.26 0.58
CA ALA A 31 15.81 -4.71 0.77
C ALA A 31 15.04 -5.21 1.99
N THR A 32 15.04 -4.48 3.11
CA THR A 32 14.25 -4.86 4.29
C THR A 32 12.75 -4.81 4.00
N LEU A 33 12.26 -3.76 3.34
CA LEU A 33 10.86 -3.67 2.92
C LEU A 33 10.48 -4.80 1.97
N TYR A 34 11.35 -5.13 1.01
CA TYR A 34 11.14 -6.23 0.07
C TYR A 34 11.01 -7.57 0.78
N ILE A 35 11.93 -7.88 1.70
CA ILE A 35 11.90 -9.13 2.50
C ILE A 35 10.61 -9.20 3.32
N LEU A 36 10.21 -8.10 3.97
CA LEU A 36 8.95 -8.04 4.73
C LEU A 36 7.73 -8.29 3.84
N CYS A 37 7.70 -7.68 2.65
CA CYS A 37 6.63 -7.90 1.67
C CYS A 37 6.58 -9.35 1.19
N HIS A 38 7.74 -9.94 0.89
CA HIS A 38 7.83 -11.33 0.48
C HIS A 38 7.34 -12.28 1.59
N ILE A 39 7.74 -12.05 2.84
CA ILE A 39 7.25 -12.84 3.98
C ILE A 39 5.74 -12.70 4.13
N PHE A 40 5.22 -11.47 4.02
CA PHE A 40 3.79 -11.21 4.10
C PHE A 40 3.03 -11.97 3.00
N LEU A 41 3.41 -11.80 1.73
CA LEU A 41 2.77 -12.46 0.60
C LEU A 41 2.83 -13.98 0.69
N THR A 42 3.98 -14.56 1.07
CA THR A 42 4.12 -16.02 1.24
C THR A 42 3.31 -16.57 2.42
N ARG A 43 3.04 -15.77 3.47
CA ARG A 43 2.17 -16.18 4.58
C ARG A 43 0.68 -16.16 4.22
N PHE A 44 0.26 -15.22 3.37
CA PHE A 44 -1.14 -15.11 2.94
C PHE A 44 -1.47 -15.94 1.69
N LYS A 45 -0.47 -16.31 0.88
CA LYS A 45 -0.64 -17.26 -0.22
C LYS A 45 -1.01 -18.63 0.37
N LYS A 46 -2.28 -19.01 0.25
CA LYS A 46 -2.75 -20.34 0.65
C LYS A 46 -1.91 -21.39 -0.09
N PRO A 47 -1.53 -22.51 0.56
CA PRO A 47 -0.80 -23.62 -0.08
C PRO A 47 -1.68 -24.41 -1.07
N ALA A 48 -2.61 -23.75 -1.77
CA ALA A 48 -3.71 -24.38 -2.51
C ALA A 48 -3.43 -24.58 -4.00
N GLU A 49 -2.19 -24.39 -4.47
CA GLU A 49 -1.87 -24.52 -5.90
C GLU A 49 -0.52 -25.23 -6.14
N PHE A 50 -0.04 -25.99 -5.15
CA PHE A 50 1.18 -26.82 -5.31
C PHE A 50 0.89 -28.19 -5.95
N THR A 51 -0.20 -28.28 -6.70
CA THR A 51 -0.56 -29.44 -7.53
C THR A 51 -0.79 -29.01 -8.99
N THR A 52 -0.04 -28.03 -9.49
CA THR A 52 0.16 -27.93 -10.94
C THR A 52 1.17 -29.01 -11.31
N VAL A 53 0.77 -29.91 -12.20
CA VAL A 53 1.56 -31.07 -12.66
C VAL A 53 2.79 -30.63 -13.47
N ASP A 54 2.92 -29.34 -13.80
CA ASP A 54 3.98 -28.77 -14.62
C ASP A 54 4.97 -27.88 -13.83
N ASP A 55 6.26 -28.20 -13.93
CA ASP A 55 7.37 -27.49 -13.27
C ASP A 55 7.54 -26.08 -13.87
N GLU A 56 7.21 -25.91 -15.16
CA GLU A 56 7.30 -24.62 -15.85
C GLU A 56 6.31 -23.59 -15.28
N ASP A 57 5.04 -23.96 -15.06
CA ASP A 57 4.03 -23.07 -14.47
C ASP A 57 4.37 -22.66 -13.04
N ALA A 58 4.97 -23.57 -12.26
CA ALA A 58 5.43 -23.27 -10.91
C ALA A 58 6.55 -22.21 -10.93
N THR A 59 7.50 -22.31 -11.86
CA THR A 59 8.57 -21.30 -12.01
C THR A 59 8.05 -19.95 -12.49
N VAL A 60 7.07 -19.93 -13.40
CA VAL A 60 6.43 -18.69 -13.90
C VAL A 60 5.67 -17.98 -12.80
N ASN A 61 4.84 -18.71 -12.03
CA ASN A 61 4.12 -18.15 -10.89
C ASN A 61 5.07 -17.65 -9.80
N LYS A 62 6.23 -18.30 -9.61
CA LYS A 62 7.29 -17.81 -8.71
C LYS A 62 7.87 -16.48 -9.19
N ILE A 63 8.26 -16.37 -10.46
CA ILE A 63 8.82 -15.12 -11.01
C ILE A 63 7.77 -14.01 -10.97
N ALA A 64 6.52 -14.28 -11.35
CA ALA A 64 5.42 -13.32 -11.27
C ALA A 64 5.17 -12.87 -9.82
N LEU A 65 5.30 -13.77 -8.84
CA LEU A 65 5.22 -13.43 -7.43
C LEU A 65 6.36 -12.47 -7.01
N GLU A 66 7.60 -12.70 -7.44
CA GLU A 66 8.73 -11.79 -7.14
C GLU A 66 8.53 -10.39 -7.75
N LEU A 67 7.89 -10.31 -8.93
CA LEU A 67 7.55 -9.03 -9.54
C LEU A 67 6.44 -8.30 -8.76
N CYS A 68 5.44 -9.04 -8.31
CA CYS A 68 4.36 -8.52 -7.47
C CYS A 68 4.84 -8.13 -6.05
N THR A 69 5.80 -8.86 -5.47
CA THR A 69 6.42 -8.48 -4.19
C THR A 69 7.22 -7.20 -4.36
N PHE A 70 7.93 -7.03 -5.48
CA PHE A 70 8.65 -5.79 -5.80
C PHE A 70 7.68 -4.61 -5.92
N THR A 71 6.58 -4.74 -6.67
CA THR A 71 5.61 -3.65 -6.83
C THR A 71 4.94 -3.29 -5.49
N LEU A 72 4.63 -4.28 -4.65
CA LEU A 72 4.13 -4.05 -3.30
C LEU A 72 5.14 -3.31 -2.41
N ALA A 73 6.41 -3.68 -2.47
CA ALA A 73 7.47 -3.04 -1.69
C ALA A 73 7.65 -1.56 -2.09
N VAL A 74 7.60 -1.25 -3.38
CA VAL A 74 7.65 0.12 -3.90
C VAL A 74 6.41 0.92 -3.47
N ALA A 75 5.22 0.33 -3.53
CA ALA A 75 3.99 0.97 -3.08
C ALA A 75 4.01 1.28 -1.57
N LEU A 76 4.47 0.34 -0.74
CA LEU A 76 4.67 0.59 0.70
C LEU A 76 5.76 1.64 0.94
N GLY A 77 6.84 1.62 0.16
CA GLY A 77 7.88 2.65 0.20
C GLY A 77 7.32 4.05 -0.07
N ALA A 78 6.44 4.20 -1.05
CA ALA A 78 5.77 5.46 -1.35
C ALA A 78 4.86 5.94 -0.21
N VAL A 79 4.07 5.04 0.37
CA VAL A 79 3.18 5.37 1.50
C VAL A 79 3.98 5.72 2.76
N LEU A 80 5.07 5.01 3.02
CA LEU A 80 5.91 5.21 4.21
C LEU A 80 6.89 6.38 4.08
N LEU A 81 7.05 6.94 2.88
CA LEU A 81 8.01 8.02 2.63
C LEU A 81 7.69 9.28 3.42
N LEU A 82 6.42 9.69 3.44
CA LEU A 82 5.95 10.84 4.21
C LEU A 82 6.12 10.67 5.72
N PRO A 83 5.61 9.59 6.37
CA PRO A 83 5.82 9.41 7.81
C PRO A 83 7.31 9.24 8.15
N PHE A 84 8.10 8.60 7.29
CA PHE A 84 9.54 8.52 7.49
C PHE A 84 10.20 9.91 7.48
N SER A 85 9.82 10.78 6.55
CA SER A 85 10.32 12.16 6.47
C SER A 85 10.00 12.96 7.74
N ILE A 86 8.76 12.85 8.24
CA ILE A 86 8.31 13.53 9.46
C ILE A 86 9.09 13.03 10.68
N ILE A 87 9.16 11.71 10.86
CA ILE A 87 9.90 11.10 11.98
C ILE A 87 11.38 11.48 11.91
N SER A 88 11.96 11.47 10.71
CA SER A 88 13.36 11.82 10.52
C SER A 88 13.66 13.26 10.95
N ASN A 89 12.78 14.19 10.58
CA ASN A 89 12.90 15.59 10.96
C ASN A 89 12.74 15.79 12.48
N GLU A 90 11.79 15.10 13.12
CA GLU A 90 11.59 15.19 14.56
C GLU A 90 12.78 14.62 15.35
N VAL A 91 13.37 13.51 14.85
CA VAL A 91 14.56 12.90 15.45
C VAL A 91 15.78 13.82 15.35
N LEU A 92 15.94 14.53 14.23
CA LEU A 92 16.97 15.54 14.05
C LEU A 92 16.81 16.71 15.03
N LEU A 93 15.59 17.23 15.20
CA LEU A 93 15.29 18.31 16.13
C LEU A 93 15.45 17.89 17.59
N SER A 94 15.10 16.64 17.91
CA SER A 94 15.20 16.08 19.26
C SER A 94 16.66 15.85 19.71
N LEU A 95 17.59 15.62 18.78
CA LEU A 95 18.98 15.24 19.07
C LEU A 95 20.00 16.08 18.29
N PRO A 96 20.05 17.41 18.49
CA PRO A 96 20.84 18.33 17.67
C PRO A 96 22.36 18.14 17.77
N ARG A 97 22.84 17.46 18.82
CA ARG A 97 24.28 17.28 19.11
C ARG A 97 24.84 15.90 18.77
N ASN A 98 24.03 14.95 18.30
CA ASN A 98 24.51 13.59 18.02
C ASN A 98 25.02 13.46 16.58
N TYR A 99 26.36 13.38 16.43
CA TYR A 99 27.02 13.13 15.15
C TYR A 99 26.50 11.86 14.44
N TYR A 100 26.13 10.83 15.20
CA TYR A 100 25.62 9.56 14.66
C TYR A 100 24.23 9.64 14.01
N ILE A 101 23.50 10.75 14.13
CA ILE A 101 22.15 10.92 13.56
C ILE A 101 22.16 11.92 12.39
N GLN A 102 23.23 12.70 12.24
CA GLN A 102 23.39 13.69 11.17
C GLN A 102 23.48 13.11 9.76
N TRP A 103 23.59 11.78 9.61
CA TRP A 103 23.47 11.16 8.28
C TRP A 103 22.03 11.16 7.75
N LEU A 104 21.05 11.29 8.65
CA LEU A 104 19.63 11.34 8.33
C LEU A 104 19.26 12.76 7.86
N ASN A 105 19.79 13.19 6.72
CA ASN A 105 19.61 14.55 6.21
C ASN A 105 18.55 14.64 5.11
N GLY A 106 18.17 15.87 4.76
CA GLY A 106 17.28 16.15 3.63
C GLY A 106 17.78 15.60 2.29
N SER A 107 19.09 15.46 2.09
CA SER A 107 19.67 14.86 0.88
C SER A 107 19.31 13.38 0.73
N LEU A 108 19.31 12.62 1.84
CA LEU A 108 18.89 11.22 1.89
C LEU A 108 17.39 11.09 1.59
N ILE A 109 16.56 11.96 2.19
CA ILE A 109 15.11 11.97 1.97
C ILE A 109 14.80 12.26 0.49
N HIS A 110 15.50 13.22 -0.11
CA HIS A 110 15.37 13.51 -1.54
C HIS A 110 15.86 12.34 -2.42
N GLY A 111 16.93 11.64 -2.00
CA GLY A 111 17.40 10.42 -2.65
C GLY A 111 16.35 9.30 -2.62
N LEU A 112 15.70 9.08 -1.47
CA LEU A 112 14.62 8.13 -1.29
C LEU A 112 13.39 8.49 -2.16
N TRP A 113 13.00 9.76 -2.21
CA TRP A 113 11.94 10.25 -3.10
C TRP A 113 12.21 9.92 -4.56
N ASN A 114 13.42 10.24 -5.05
CA ASN A 114 13.79 9.96 -6.44
C ASN A 114 13.79 8.46 -6.74
N LEU A 115 14.31 7.65 -5.82
CA LEU A 115 14.36 6.19 -5.98
C LEU A 115 12.96 5.57 -5.98
N VAL A 116 12.09 5.97 -5.07
CA VAL A 116 10.70 5.51 -5.02
C VAL A 116 9.93 5.95 -6.26
N PHE A 117 10.13 7.19 -6.72
CA PHE A 117 9.51 7.69 -7.94
C PHE A 117 9.94 6.90 -9.18
N LEU A 118 11.25 6.65 -9.32
CA LEU A 118 11.79 5.85 -10.43
C LEU A 118 11.20 4.43 -10.42
N PHE A 119 11.24 3.76 -9.27
CA PHE A 119 10.73 2.39 -9.16
C PHE A 119 9.21 2.32 -9.29
N SER A 120 8.46 3.34 -8.87
CA SER A 120 7.02 3.40 -9.04
C SER A 120 6.65 3.45 -10.52
N ASN A 121 7.28 4.33 -11.30
CA ASN A 121 7.06 4.41 -12.74
C ASN A 121 7.48 3.12 -13.46
N LEU A 122 8.64 2.55 -13.10
CA LEU A 122 9.09 1.26 -13.63
C LEU A 122 8.06 0.14 -13.34
N SER A 123 7.54 0.10 -12.13
CA SER A 123 6.61 -0.95 -11.70
C SER A 123 5.23 -0.85 -12.36
N LEU A 124 4.70 0.37 -12.51
CA LEU A 124 3.38 0.61 -13.08
C LEU A 124 3.37 0.39 -14.59
N ILE A 125 4.40 0.87 -15.29
CA ILE A 125 4.44 0.84 -16.76
C ILE A 125 4.92 -0.52 -17.27
N PHE A 126 5.91 -1.14 -16.60
CA PHE A 126 6.56 -2.34 -17.12
C PHE A 126 6.27 -3.60 -16.28
N LEU A 127 6.52 -3.59 -14.97
CA LEU A 127 6.53 -4.83 -14.17
C LEU A 127 5.13 -5.43 -13.99
N MET A 128 4.10 -4.62 -13.71
CA MET A 128 2.74 -5.14 -13.52
C MET A 128 2.12 -5.68 -14.82
N PRO A 129 2.13 -4.96 -15.95
CA PRO A 129 1.67 -5.51 -17.22
C PRO A 129 2.45 -6.76 -17.63
N PHE A 130 3.78 -6.75 -17.44
CA PHE A 130 4.60 -7.93 -17.70
C PHE A 130 4.17 -9.12 -16.85
N ALA A 131 4.01 -8.96 -15.53
CA ALA A 131 3.61 -10.06 -14.65
C ALA A 131 2.26 -10.68 -15.07
N TYR A 132 1.29 -9.86 -15.47
CA TYR A 132 -0.02 -10.32 -15.94
C TYR A 132 0.09 -11.13 -17.25
N PHE A 133 0.73 -10.58 -18.28
CA PHE A 133 0.88 -11.31 -19.55
C PHE A 133 1.78 -12.54 -19.39
N PHE A 134 2.73 -12.51 -18.48
CA PHE A 134 3.64 -13.63 -18.23
C PHE A 134 2.95 -14.82 -17.59
N THR A 135 2.02 -14.59 -16.66
CA THR A 135 1.19 -15.67 -16.13
C THR A 135 0.23 -16.24 -17.18
N GLU A 136 -0.22 -15.45 -18.15
CA GLU A 136 -1.17 -15.88 -19.19
C GLU A 136 -0.49 -16.51 -20.43
N SER A 137 0.77 -16.15 -20.71
CA SER A 137 1.49 -16.63 -21.89
C SER A 137 1.71 -18.15 -21.88
N GLU A 138 1.55 -18.83 -23.01
CA GLU A 138 1.82 -20.27 -23.17
C GLU A 138 3.12 -20.54 -23.96
N GLY A 139 3.67 -19.51 -24.61
CA GLY A 139 4.82 -19.57 -25.50
C GLY A 139 4.41 -19.79 -26.97
N PHE A 140 5.17 -19.20 -27.90
CA PHE A 140 4.88 -19.35 -29.34
C PHE A 140 4.93 -20.81 -29.80
N ALA A 141 3.92 -21.21 -30.59
CA ALA A 141 3.85 -22.52 -31.23
C ALA A 141 5.10 -22.77 -32.10
N GLY A 142 5.97 -23.69 -31.67
CA GLY A 142 7.23 -24.04 -32.34
C GLY A 142 8.51 -23.49 -31.69
N SER A 143 8.41 -22.66 -30.66
CA SER A 143 9.57 -22.25 -29.85
C SER A 143 10.04 -23.39 -28.93
N ARG A 144 11.32 -23.36 -28.51
CA ARG A 144 11.82 -24.31 -27.51
C ARG A 144 10.96 -24.19 -26.25
N LYS A 145 10.36 -25.31 -25.82
CA LYS A 145 9.61 -25.40 -24.55
C LYS A 145 10.49 -24.88 -23.41
N GLY A 146 9.93 -24.01 -22.58
CA GLY A 146 10.63 -23.37 -21.49
C GLY A 146 10.21 -21.92 -21.26
N VAL A 147 10.57 -21.41 -20.09
CA VAL A 147 10.21 -20.08 -19.58
C VAL A 147 10.59 -18.95 -20.55
N LEU A 148 11.69 -19.07 -21.27
CA LEU A 148 12.16 -18.03 -22.19
C LEU A 148 11.21 -17.81 -23.39
N GLY A 149 10.54 -18.86 -23.87
CA GLY A 149 9.54 -18.75 -24.94
C GLY A 149 8.33 -17.92 -24.51
N ARG A 150 7.89 -18.10 -23.27
CA ARG A 150 6.83 -17.32 -22.61
C ARG A 150 7.27 -15.86 -22.45
N VAL A 151 8.51 -15.62 -21.99
CA VAL A 151 9.06 -14.25 -21.91
C VAL A 151 9.04 -13.56 -23.28
N TYR A 152 9.46 -14.22 -24.36
CA TYR A 152 9.40 -13.60 -25.69
C TYR A 152 7.98 -13.24 -26.12
N GLU A 153 7.00 -14.11 -25.86
CA GLU A 153 5.59 -13.81 -26.14
C GLU A 153 5.12 -12.59 -25.37
N THR A 154 5.40 -12.52 -24.06
CA THR A 154 5.01 -11.35 -23.24
C THR A 154 5.64 -10.06 -23.71
N VAL A 155 6.92 -10.07 -24.08
CA VAL A 155 7.61 -8.88 -24.58
C VAL A 155 6.98 -8.41 -25.89
N VAL A 156 6.63 -9.34 -26.78
CA VAL A 156 5.91 -9.02 -28.02
C VAL A 156 4.52 -8.44 -27.72
N MET A 157 3.78 -9.01 -26.77
CA MET A 157 2.46 -8.49 -26.35
C MET A 157 2.57 -7.09 -25.73
N LEU A 158 3.61 -6.82 -24.94
CA LEU A 158 3.86 -5.49 -24.38
C LEU A 158 4.26 -4.48 -25.46
N MET A 159 5.08 -4.89 -26.44
CA MET A 159 5.41 -4.05 -27.59
C MET A 159 4.17 -3.72 -28.42
N LEU A 160 3.27 -4.69 -28.62
CA LEU A 160 2.03 -4.48 -29.35
C LEU A 160 1.05 -3.60 -28.56
N LEU A 161 0.96 -3.79 -27.24
CA LEU A 161 0.15 -2.95 -26.34
C LEU A 161 0.66 -1.50 -26.33
N THR A 162 1.97 -1.29 -26.23
CA THR A 162 2.55 0.06 -26.28
C THR A 162 2.29 0.72 -27.63
N LEU A 163 2.50 0.01 -28.75
CA LEU A 163 2.15 0.52 -30.09
C LEU A 163 0.65 0.84 -30.22
N LEU A 164 -0.23 0.02 -29.65
CA LEU A 164 -1.67 0.26 -29.64
C LEU A 164 -2.00 1.54 -28.86
N VAL A 165 -1.46 1.71 -27.65
CA VAL A 165 -1.68 2.92 -26.84
C VAL A 165 -1.13 4.15 -27.54
N LEU A 166 0.08 4.08 -28.12
CA LEU A 166 0.66 5.17 -28.92
C LEU A 166 -0.22 5.51 -30.13
N GLY A 167 -0.75 4.49 -30.83
CA GLY A 167 -1.68 4.68 -31.94
C GLY A 167 -2.99 5.34 -31.51
N MET A 168 -3.56 4.93 -30.38
CA MET A 168 -4.77 5.54 -29.82
C MET A 168 -4.54 7.00 -29.42
N VAL A 169 -3.41 7.32 -28.78
CA VAL A 169 -3.05 8.71 -28.43
C VAL A 169 -2.86 9.55 -29.69
N TRP A 170 -2.21 8.99 -30.72
CA TRP A 170 -2.03 9.67 -32.00
C TRP A 170 -3.38 9.96 -32.68
N VAL A 171 -4.30 8.99 -32.72
CA VAL A 171 -5.66 9.19 -33.26
C VAL A 171 -6.44 10.22 -32.44
N ALA A 172 -6.39 10.13 -31.11
CA ALA A 172 -7.07 11.08 -30.23
C ALA A 172 -6.56 12.52 -30.45
N SER A 173 -5.25 12.68 -30.63
CA SER A 173 -4.63 13.98 -30.89
C SER A 173 -5.03 14.53 -32.26
N ALA A 174 -5.08 13.69 -33.30
CA ALA A 174 -5.55 14.08 -34.62
C ALA A 174 -7.02 14.53 -34.65
N ILE A 175 -7.85 14.05 -33.72
CA ILE A 175 -9.24 14.51 -33.58
C ILE A 175 -9.32 15.89 -32.89
N VAL A 176 -8.40 16.17 -31.96
CA VAL A 176 -8.39 17.43 -31.19
C VAL A 176 -7.74 18.57 -31.98
N ASP A 177 -6.66 18.31 -32.73
CA ASP A 177 -5.95 19.32 -33.51
C ASP A 177 -6.57 19.51 -34.92
N ASN A 178 -7.42 20.53 -35.04
CA ASN A 178 -8.03 20.95 -36.31
C ASN A 178 -7.14 21.85 -37.19
N ASN A 179 -5.87 22.12 -36.81
CA ASN A 179 -4.99 23.01 -37.57
C ASN A 179 -3.64 22.37 -37.94
N LYS A 180 -3.21 22.63 -39.17
CA LYS A 180 -2.15 21.94 -39.90
C LYS A 180 -0.75 22.16 -39.30
N ALA A 181 -0.21 21.17 -38.59
CA ALA A 181 1.24 20.98 -38.42
C ALA A 181 1.63 19.54 -38.01
N SER A 182 0.80 18.54 -38.31
CA SER A 182 1.03 17.15 -37.88
C SER A 182 1.99 16.42 -38.83
N ARG A 183 3.30 16.69 -38.79
CA ARG A 183 4.26 15.90 -39.59
C ARG A 183 5.75 15.94 -39.20
N GLU A 184 6.09 16.01 -37.91
CA GLU A 184 7.44 15.71 -37.41
C GLU A 184 7.33 14.76 -36.20
N SER A 185 7.20 13.46 -36.49
CA SER A 185 6.24 12.57 -35.81
C SER A 185 6.72 11.72 -34.62
N LEU A 186 7.82 12.06 -33.93
CA LEU A 186 8.24 11.31 -32.73
C LEU A 186 8.86 12.19 -31.64
N TYR A 187 9.57 13.25 -32.02
CA TYR A 187 10.20 14.16 -31.05
C TYR A 187 9.15 15.03 -30.34
N ASP A 188 8.18 15.56 -31.09
CA ASP A 188 7.01 16.24 -30.54
C ASP A 188 6.19 15.30 -29.64
N PHE A 189 6.22 13.98 -29.88
CA PHE A 189 5.51 13.04 -29.01
C PHE A 189 6.15 12.89 -27.65
N TRP A 190 7.48 12.85 -27.61
CA TRP A 190 8.22 12.80 -26.36
C TRP A 190 8.06 14.06 -25.53
N GLU A 191 8.04 15.24 -26.17
CA GLU A 191 8.01 16.52 -25.46
C GLU A 191 6.59 17.03 -25.16
N TYR A 192 5.65 16.86 -26.09
CA TYR A 192 4.29 17.36 -25.96
C TYR A 192 3.31 16.32 -25.39
N TYR A 193 3.33 15.06 -25.85
CA TYR A 193 2.32 14.06 -25.46
C TYR A 193 2.65 13.28 -24.18
N LEU A 194 3.93 13.10 -23.84
CA LEU A 194 4.36 12.41 -22.61
C LEU A 194 3.83 13.10 -21.32
N PRO A 195 3.83 14.44 -21.21
CA PRO A 195 3.19 15.14 -20.10
C PRO A 195 1.66 14.92 -20.01
N TYR A 196 0.95 14.90 -21.14
CA TYR A 196 -0.50 14.63 -21.16
C TYR A 196 -0.81 13.18 -20.75
N LEU A 197 -0.02 12.22 -21.21
CA LEU A 197 -0.13 10.82 -20.80
C LEU A 197 0.11 10.68 -19.30
N TYR A 198 1.15 11.33 -18.77
CA TYR A 198 1.43 11.34 -17.34
C TYR A 198 0.28 11.98 -16.53
N SER A 199 -0.30 13.08 -17.04
CA SER A 199 -1.47 13.72 -16.45
C SER A 199 -2.70 12.80 -16.43
N CYS A 200 -2.97 12.09 -17.52
CA CYS A 200 -4.06 11.11 -17.60
C CYS A 200 -3.84 9.93 -16.63
N ILE A 201 -2.61 9.40 -16.55
CA ILE A 201 -2.25 8.34 -15.59
C ILE A 201 -2.42 8.83 -14.15
N SER A 202 -1.98 10.05 -13.85
CA SER A 202 -2.15 10.67 -12.53
C SER A 202 -3.63 10.86 -12.18
N PHE A 203 -4.44 11.36 -13.12
CA PHE A 203 -5.87 11.55 -12.94
C PHE A 203 -6.60 10.22 -12.71
N LEU A 204 -6.30 9.19 -13.50
CA LEU A 204 -6.80 7.83 -13.28
C LEU A 204 -6.34 7.27 -11.92
N GLY A 205 -5.12 7.57 -11.51
CA GLY A 205 -4.59 7.22 -10.20
C GLY A 205 -5.39 7.86 -9.06
N VAL A 206 -5.72 9.16 -9.16
CA VAL A 206 -6.55 9.87 -8.19
C VAL A 206 -7.97 9.31 -8.15
N LEU A 207 -8.59 9.03 -9.31
CA LEU A 207 -9.89 8.38 -9.38
C LEU A 207 -9.89 6.99 -8.73
N LEU A 208 -8.85 6.20 -9.00
CA LEU A 208 -8.65 4.89 -8.38
C LEU A 208 -8.48 5.02 -6.86
N LEU A 209 -7.71 5.99 -6.36
CA LEU A 209 -7.59 6.25 -4.92
C LEU A 209 -8.92 6.65 -4.30
N LEU A 210 -9.70 7.49 -4.99
CA LEU A 210 -11.02 7.93 -4.54
C LEU A 210 -12.00 6.77 -4.41
N VAL A 211 -11.92 5.77 -5.30
CA VAL A 211 -12.75 4.55 -5.24
C VAL A 211 -12.18 3.52 -4.26
N CYS A 212 -10.86 3.32 -4.25
CA CYS A 212 -10.19 2.31 -3.42
C CYS A 212 -10.25 2.63 -1.93
N THR A 213 -10.20 3.90 -1.54
CA THR A 213 -10.28 4.32 -0.13
C THR A 213 -11.58 3.88 0.56
N PRO A 214 -12.79 4.20 0.05
CA PRO A 214 -14.04 3.75 0.66
C PRO A 214 -14.24 2.24 0.55
N LEU A 215 -13.81 1.61 -0.55
CA LEU A 215 -13.86 0.14 -0.68
C LEU A 215 -12.95 -0.55 0.35
N GLY A 216 -11.75 -0.03 0.57
CA GLY A 216 -10.80 -0.53 1.57
C GLY A 216 -11.36 -0.40 2.98
N LEU A 217 -11.94 0.76 3.31
CA LEU A 217 -12.60 0.99 4.60
C LEU A 217 -13.78 0.03 4.81
N ALA A 218 -14.64 -0.15 3.80
CA ALA A 218 -15.76 -1.09 3.87
C ALA A 218 -15.29 -2.55 4.07
N ARG A 219 -14.20 -2.95 3.41
CA ARG A 219 -13.58 -4.27 3.60
C ARG A 219 -12.98 -4.42 5.00
N MET A 220 -12.32 -3.38 5.52
CA MET A 220 -11.82 -3.37 6.90
C MET A 220 -12.96 -3.47 7.91
N PHE A 221 -14.09 -2.79 7.72
CA PHE A 221 -15.28 -2.99 8.55
C PHE A 221 -15.79 -4.43 8.49
N SER A 222 -15.83 -5.04 7.30
CA SER A 222 -16.26 -6.44 7.15
C SER A 222 -15.32 -7.43 7.84
N VAL A 223 -14.00 -7.25 7.68
CA VAL A 223 -12.97 -8.10 8.30
C VAL A 223 -12.96 -7.91 9.82
N THR A 224 -13.08 -6.67 10.29
CA THR A 224 -13.18 -6.33 11.72
C THR A 224 -14.46 -6.93 12.33
N GLY A 225 -15.58 -6.92 11.61
CA GLY A 225 -16.82 -7.58 12.04
C GLY A 225 -16.76 -9.11 12.07
N LYS A 226 -15.81 -9.74 11.35
CA LYS A 226 -15.54 -11.18 11.41
C LYS A 226 -14.52 -11.55 12.50
N LEU A 227 -13.50 -10.71 12.70
CA LEU A 227 -12.44 -10.93 13.68
C LEU A 227 -12.87 -10.57 15.10
N LEU A 228 -13.67 -9.52 15.26
CA LEU A 228 -14.29 -9.25 16.56
C LEU A 228 -15.60 -10.00 16.68
N VAL A 229 -15.65 -10.86 17.70
CA VAL A 229 -16.85 -11.57 18.14
C VAL A 229 -17.97 -10.55 18.30
N LYS A 230 -19.00 -10.67 17.45
CA LYS A 230 -20.22 -9.86 17.53
C LYS A 230 -20.71 -9.90 18.98
N PRO A 231 -20.82 -8.76 19.68
CA PRO A 231 -21.29 -8.77 21.05
C PRO A 231 -22.75 -9.23 21.03
N ARG A 232 -22.99 -10.46 21.49
CA ARG A 232 -24.32 -10.87 21.93
C ARG A 232 -24.49 -10.30 23.33
N LEU A 233 -24.76 -9.00 23.38
CA LEU A 233 -24.76 -8.17 24.58
C LEU A 233 -25.85 -8.57 25.60
N LEU A 234 -26.72 -9.53 25.25
CA LEU A 234 -27.88 -9.89 26.06
C LEU A 234 -28.36 -11.31 25.73
N GLU A 235 -27.42 -12.24 25.52
CA GLU A 235 -27.75 -13.65 25.67
C GLU A 235 -27.02 -14.09 26.92
N ASP A 236 -27.79 -14.45 27.93
CA ASP A 236 -27.31 -14.66 29.28
C ASP A 236 -26.39 -15.89 29.25
N LEU A 237 -25.08 -15.64 29.09
CA LEU A 237 -24.06 -16.68 28.95
C LEU A 237 -24.10 -17.63 30.15
N GLU A 238 -24.52 -17.08 31.29
CA GLU A 238 -24.77 -17.81 32.53
C GLU A 238 -25.99 -18.72 32.38
N GLU A 239 -27.12 -18.22 31.89
CA GLU A 239 -28.31 -19.02 31.56
C GLU A 239 -27.99 -20.14 30.54
N GLN A 240 -27.22 -19.85 29.48
CA GLN A 240 -26.80 -20.88 28.51
C GLN A 240 -25.86 -21.92 29.12
N LEU A 241 -24.96 -21.52 30.03
CA LEU A 241 -24.09 -22.45 30.75
C LEU A 241 -24.90 -23.33 31.71
N TYR A 242 -25.92 -22.77 32.37
CA TYR A 242 -26.84 -23.50 33.25
C TYR A 242 -27.76 -24.45 32.48
N CYS A 243 -28.35 -24.02 31.36
CA CYS A 243 -29.18 -24.88 30.52
C CYS A 243 -28.38 -26.05 29.93
N SER A 244 -27.18 -25.79 29.39
CA SER A 244 -26.30 -26.85 28.87
C SER A 244 -25.81 -27.80 29.97
N ALA A 245 -25.56 -27.30 31.19
CA ALA A 245 -25.27 -28.13 32.36
C ALA A 245 -26.39 -29.10 32.70
N PHE A 246 -27.61 -28.59 32.66
CA PHE A 246 -28.79 -29.32 33.05
C PHE A 246 -29.13 -30.40 32.02
N GLU A 247 -29.02 -30.09 30.73
CA GLU A 247 -29.17 -31.05 29.64
C GLU A 247 -28.12 -32.17 29.70
N GLU A 248 -26.86 -31.84 29.96
CA GLU A 248 -25.79 -32.82 30.17
C GLU A 248 -26.14 -33.75 31.34
N ALA A 249 -26.49 -33.20 32.51
CA ALA A 249 -26.83 -33.98 33.69
C ALA A 249 -28.08 -34.87 33.48
N ALA A 250 -29.07 -34.39 32.72
CA ALA A 250 -30.26 -35.15 32.37
C ALA A 250 -29.95 -36.32 31.43
N LEU A 251 -29.11 -36.10 30.41
CA LEU A 251 -28.67 -37.13 29.47
C LEU A 251 -27.76 -38.17 30.14
N THR A 252 -26.82 -37.74 30.99
CA THR A 252 -25.97 -38.66 31.76
C THR A 252 -26.79 -39.57 32.67
N ARG A 253 -27.84 -39.03 33.32
CA ARG A 253 -28.76 -39.84 34.13
C ARG A 253 -29.54 -40.86 33.30
N ARG A 254 -29.99 -40.49 32.08
CA ARG A 254 -30.65 -41.42 31.15
C ARG A 254 -29.72 -42.54 30.68
N ILE A 255 -28.43 -42.25 30.52
CA ILE A 255 -27.40 -43.25 30.17
C ILE A 255 -27.11 -44.19 31.36
N CYS A 256 -26.98 -43.67 32.57
CA CYS A 256 -26.67 -44.47 33.77
C CYS A 256 -27.85 -45.32 34.27
N ASN A 257 -29.10 -44.97 33.93
CA ASN A 257 -30.28 -45.68 34.39
C ASN A 257 -31.23 -46.05 33.23
N PRO A 258 -30.87 -47.08 32.43
CA PRO A 258 -31.59 -47.44 31.20
C PRO A 258 -32.93 -48.18 31.45
N THR A 259 -33.32 -48.41 32.70
CA THR A 259 -34.40 -49.36 33.08
C THR A 259 -35.82 -48.79 33.01
N SER A 260 -36.06 -47.66 32.33
CA SER A 260 -37.42 -47.14 32.14
C SER A 260 -37.67 -46.62 30.71
N CYS A 261 -38.66 -47.22 30.05
CA CYS A 261 -39.27 -46.91 28.74
C CYS A 261 -38.66 -47.50 27.45
N TRP A 262 -39.18 -48.67 27.06
CA TRP A 262 -39.87 -49.02 25.80
C TRP A 262 -39.58 -48.31 24.45
N LEU A 263 -38.41 -47.72 24.22
CA LEU A 263 -37.95 -47.38 22.85
C LEU A 263 -36.56 -47.95 22.59
N PRO A 264 -36.28 -48.40 21.34
CA PRO A 264 -34.93 -48.74 20.92
C PRO A 264 -34.13 -47.42 20.85
N LEU A 265 -33.48 -47.08 21.95
CA LEU A 265 -32.70 -45.87 22.07
C LEU A 265 -31.29 -46.17 21.55
N ASP A 266 -30.91 -45.50 20.47
CA ASP A 266 -29.59 -45.64 19.87
C ASP A 266 -28.54 -45.02 20.80
N MET A 267 -27.90 -45.87 21.60
CA MET A 267 -26.91 -45.48 22.62
C MET A 267 -25.71 -44.74 22.01
N GLU A 268 -25.37 -45.05 20.76
CA GLU A 268 -24.29 -44.41 20.01
C GLU A 268 -24.60 -42.93 19.73
N LEU A 269 -25.85 -42.63 19.34
CA LEU A 269 -26.32 -41.27 19.11
C LEU A 269 -26.37 -40.45 20.40
N LEU A 270 -26.82 -41.08 21.50
CA LEU A 270 -26.92 -40.43 22.81
C LEU A 270 -25.53 -40.09 23.38
N HIS A 271 -24.56 -40.99 23.21
CA HIS A 271 -23.17 -40.75 23.62
C HIS A 271 -22.54 -39.62 22.81
N ARG A 272 -22.81 -39.56 21.49
CA ARG A 272 -22.37 -38.44 20.63
C ARG A 272 -22.99 -37.10 21.05
N GLN A 273 -24.26 -37.07 21.44
CA GLN A 273 -24.92 -35.85 21.92
C GLN A 273 -24.32 -35.35 23.24
N VAL A 274 -24.04 -36.25 24.18
CA VAL A 274 -23.37 -35.89 25.45
C VAL A 274 -21.97 -35.33 25.17
N LEU A 275 -21.21 -35.97 24.28
CA LEU A 275 -19.87 -35.51 23.92
C LEU A 275 -19.90 -34.13 23.25
N ALA A 276 -20.88 -33.89 22.37
CA ALA A 276 -21.10 -32.58 21.75
C ALA A 276 -21.43 -31.50 22.78
N LEU A 277 -22.32 -31.78 23.74
CA LEU A 277 -22.68 -30.86 24.82
C LEU A 277 -21.48 -30.54 25.74
N GLN A 278 -20.65 -31.54 26.06
CA GLN A 278 -19.42 -31.34 26.83
C GLN A 278 -18.43 -30.42 26.13
N THR A 279 -18.21 -30.62 24.83
CA THR A 279 -17.32 -29.74 24.06
C THR A 279 -17.82 -28.31 24.02
N GLN A 280 -19.14 -28.12 23.88
CA GLN A 280 -19.77 -26.80 23.91
C GLN A 280 -19.58 -26.13 25.27
N ARG A 281 -19.74 -26.87 26.37
CA ARG A 281 -19.54 -26.38 27.75
C ARG A 281 -18.11 -25.92 28.02
N VAL A 282 -17.12 -26.73 27.66
CA VAL A 282 -15.69 -26.39 27.81
C VAL A 282 -15.34 -25.12 27.01
N LEU A 283 -15.94 -24.95 25.84
CA LEU A 283 -15.74 -23.77 24.99
C LEU A 283 -16.39 -22.52 25.62
N LEU A 284 -17.57 -22.66 26.21
CA LEU A 284 -18.27 -21.60 26.95
C LEU A 284 -17.52 -21.20 28.24
N GLU A 285 -16.96 -22.16 28.99
CA GLU A 285 -16.13 -21.88 30.18
C GLU A 285 -14.82 -21.17 29.85
N LYS A 286 -14.15 -21.59 28.76
CA LYS A 286 -12.96 -20.87 28.25
C LYS A 286 -13.31 -19.43 27.85
N ARG A 287 -14.48 -19.22 27.26
CA ARG A 287 -14.97 -17.86 26.97
C ARG A 287 -15.24 -17.08 28.25
N ARG A 288 -15.84 -17.66 29.29
CA ARG A 288 -16.11 -17.01 30.59
C ARG A 288 -14.84 -16.47 31.26
N LYS A 289 -13.72 -17.19 31.17
CA LYS A 289 -12.43 -16.77 31.76
C LYS A 289 -11.74 -15.62 31.03
N ALA A 290 -12.16 -15.26 29.82
CA ALA A 290 -11.64 -14.10 29.11
C ALA A 290 -12.31 -12.81 29.61
N SER A 291 -11.50 -11.82 30.01
CA SER A 291 -11.94 -10.54 30.60
C SER A 291 -13.09 -9.88 29.84
N ALA A 292 -14.17 -9.54 30.56
CA ALA A 292 -15.36 -8.89 30.03
C ALA A 292 -15.04 -7.53 29.38
N TRP A 293 -14.00 -6.84 29.84
CA TRP A 293 -13.59 -5.53 29.32
C TRP A 293 -12.99 -5.63 27.91
N GLN A 294 -12.11 -6.61 27.67
CA GLN A 294 -11.47 -6.83 26.36
C GLN A 294 -12.47 -7.35 25.31
N ARG A 295 -13.54 -8.04 25.75
CA ARG A 295 -14.62 -8.57 24.89
C ARG A 295 -15.72 -7.55 24.60
N ASN A 296 -16.10 -6.73 25.58
CA ASN A 296 -17.28 -5.87 25.49
C ASN A 296 -16.95 -4.44 25.11
N LEU A 297 -15.75 -3.93 25.45
CA LEU A 297 -15.32 -2.59 25.06
C LEU A 297 -14.54 -2.59 23.74
N GLY A 298 -13.83 -3.68 23.44
CA GLY A 298 -13.01 -3.79 22.22
C GLY A 298 -13.82 -3.64 20.92
N TYR A 299 -15.03 -4.24 20.86
CA TYR A 299 -15.92 -4.12 19.70
C TYR A 299 -16.46 -2.70 19.45
N PRO A 300 -17.14 -2.06 20.41
CA PRO A 300 -17.63 -0.70 20.22
C PRO A 300 -16.48 0.29 20.06
N LEU A 301 -15.35 0.12 20.75
CA LEU A 301 -14.19 1.01 20.60
C LEU A 301 -13.54 0.86 19.21
N ALA A 302 -13.37 -0.36 18.71
CA ALA A 302 -12.85 -0.59 17.37
C ALA A 302 -13.80 -0.06 16.29
N MET A 303 -15.12 -0.26 16.45
CA MET A 303 -16.13 0.27 15.53
C MET A 303 -16.19 1.79 15.55
N LEU A 304 -16.10 2.41 16.74
CA LEU A 304 -16.03 3.86 16.92
C LEU A 304 -14.74 4.43 16.32
N CYS A 305 -13.59 3.80 16.58
CA CYS A 305 -12.30 4.19 16.02
C CYS A 305 -12.33 4.12 14.48
N LEU A 306 -12.85 3.04 13.91
CA LEU A 306 -13.05 2.93 12.46
C LEU A 306 -14.00 3.99 11.93
N LEU A 307 -15.11 4.27 12.62
CA LEU A 307 -16.07 5.31 12.23
C LEU A 307 -15.40 6.69 12.23
N VAL A 308 -14.66 7.03 13.28
CA VAL A 308 -13.90 8.28 13.37
C VAL A 308 -12.85 8.36 12.26
N LEU A 309 -12.08 7.29 12.03
CA LEU A 309 -11.08 7.25 10.96
C LEU A 309 -11.73 7.43 9.58
N THR A 310 -12.90 6.83 9.35
CA THR A 310 -13.64 7.01 8.09
C THR A 310 -14.17 8.44 7.95
N GLY A 311 -14.72 9.02 9.01
CA GLY A 311 -15.18 10.41 9.02
C GLY A 311 -14.04 11.38 8.74
N LEU A 312 -12.89 11.19 9.38
CA LEU A 312 -11.68 11.98 9.13
C LEU A 312 -11.19 11.79 7.69
N SER A 313 -11.18 10.57 7.15
CA SER A 313 -10.75 10.33 5.76
C SER A 313 -11.65 11.03 4.74
N VAL A 314 -12.98 10.99 4.93
CA VAL A 314 -13.95 11.66 4.05
C VAL A 314 -13.82 13.17 4.20
N LEU A 315 -13.63 13.68 5.41
CA LEU A 315 -13.42 15.10 5.67
C LEU A 315 -12.12 15.60 5.01
N ILE A 316 -11.03 14.85 5.13
CA ILE A 316 -9.74 15.17 4.48
C ILE A 316 -9.93 15.21 2.97
N VAL A 317 -10.55 14.19 2.36
CA VAL A 317 -10.80 14.17 0.91
C VAL A 317 -11.70 15.34 0.49
N ALA A 318 -12.74 15.66 1.27
CA ALA A 318 -13.61 16.79 0.98
C ALA A 318 -12.87 18.14 1.07
N ILE A 319 -11.98 18.30 2.04
CA ILE A 319 -11.10 19.48 2.16
C ILE A 319 -10.16 19.56 0.95
N HIS A 320 -9.52 18.47 0.55
CA HIS A 320 -8.63 18.46 -0.61
C HIS A 320 -9.36 18.76 -1.91
N ILE A 321 -10.58 18.23 -2.09
CA ILE A 321 -11.43 18.57 -3.25
C ILE A 321 -11.83 20.05 -3.19
N LEU A 322 -12.16 20.58 -2.02
CA LEU A 322 -12.53 21.98 -1.85
C LEU A 322 -11.35 22.93 -2.09
N GLU A 323 -10.15 22.60 -1.59
CA GLU A 323 -8.91 23.31 -1.89
C GLU A 323 -8.64 23.31 -3.40
N LEU A 324 -8.79 22.16 -4.06
CA LEU A 324 -8.59 22.02 -5.50
C LEU A 324 -9.65 22.81 -6.31
N LEU A 325 -10.87 22.92 -5.80
CA LEU A 325 -11.95 23.72 -6.42
C LEU A 325 -11.77 25.23 -6.19
N ILE A 326 -11.17 25.62 -5.06
CA ILE A 326 -10.90 27.02 -4.71
C ILE A 326 -9.63 27.52 -5.41
N ASP A 327 -8.64 26.67 -5.65
CA ASP A 327 -7.39 27.04 -6.36
C ASP A 327 -7.62 27.30 -7.86
N GLU A 328 -8.71 26.81 -8.45
CA GLU A 328 -9.21 27.23 -9.78
C GLU A 328 -9.65 28.71 -9.82
N ALA A 329 -10.05 29.30 -8.67
CA ALA A 329 -10.34 30.73 -8.59
C ALA A 329 -9.05 31.60 -8.55
N ALA A 330 -7.88 30.97 -8.50
CA ALA A 330 -6.55 31.59 -8.56
C ALA A 330 -5.72 31.05 -9.74
N MET A 331 -6.32 30.95 -10.93
CA MET A 331 -5.59 30.61 -12.16
C MET A 331 -4.33 31.51 -12.34
N PRO A 332 -3.12 30.97 -12.51
CA PRO A 332 -1.96 31.77 -12.88
C PRO A 332 -2.14 32.22 -14.34
N ARG A 333 -2.51 33.49 -14.53
CA ARG A 333 -2.27 34.21 -15.79
C ARG A 333 -0.75 34.27 -16.00
N GLY A 334 -0.19 33.31 -16.72
CA GLY A 334 1.26 33.21 -16.88
C GLY A 334 1.75 32.29 -17.98
N MET A 335 1.02 32.18 -19.09
CA MET A 335 1.60 31.66 -20.33
C MET A 335 2.43 32.78 -20.98
N GLN A 336 3.72 32.85 -20.62
CA GLN A 336 4.84 33.42 -21.40
C GLN A 336 6.06 33.63 -20.48
N VAL A 337 6.93 32.62 -20.31
CA VAL A 337 8.39 32.80 -20.29
C VAL A 337 9.06 31.54 -20.80
N LEU A 338 9.87 31.74 -21.83
CA LEU A 338 10.74 30.80 -22.53
C LEU A 338 11.84 30.25 -21.59
N GLY A 339 11.98 28.93 -21.51
CA GLY A 339 13.20 28.23 -21.03
C GLY A 339 13.29 27.93 -19.53
N CYS A 340 12.68 26.84 -19.08
CA CYS A 340 13.07 26.08 -17.88
C CYS A 340 12.64 24.59 -18.04
N PRO A 341 13.45 23.60 -17.61
CA PRO A 341 13.09 22.19 -17.73
C PRO A 341 11.91 21.82 -16.82
N LEU A 342 10.99 21.07 -17.41
CA LEU A 342 9.72 20.58 -16.87
C LEU A 342 9.89 19.90 -15.48
N THR A 343 9.62 20.64 -14.41
CA THR A 343 9.46 20.12 -13.05
C THR A 343 7.97 20.03 -12.72
N ILE A 344 7.43 18.82 -12.89
CA ILE A 344 6.47 18.14 -11.99
C ILE A 344 5.45 19.07 -11.28
N SER A 345 4.40 19.47 -12.02
CA SER A 345 3.28 20.28 -11.49
C SER A 345 2.45 19.56 -10.40
N PHE A 346 2.54 18.24 -10.25
CA PHE A 346 1.91 17.52 -9.12
C PHE A 346 2.74 17.59 -7.82
N GLY A 347 4.05 17.82 -7.93
CA GLY A 347 4.97 17.99 -6.81
C GLY A 347 4.97 19.42 -6.27
N GLU A 348 4.69 20.41 -7.10
CA GLU A 348 4.57 21.81 -6.67
C GLU A 348 3.32 22.08 -5.83
N GLY A 349 2.19 21.40 -6.08
CA GLY A 349 0.99 21.52 -5.24
C GLY A 349 1.25 21.04 -3.81
N LEU A 350 1.87 19.86 -3.67
CA LEU A 350 2.36 19.34 -2.40
C LEU A 350 3.49 20.19 -1.82
N GLY A 351 4.41 20.71 -2.64
CA GLY A 351 5.50 21.60 -2.22
C GLY A 351 5.03 22.95 -1.69
N LYS A 352 3.97 23.53 -2.28
CA LYS A 352 3.29 24.74 -1.79
C LYS A 352 2.51 24.47 -0.52
N LEU A 353 1.88 23.30 -0.40
CA LEU A 353 1.26 22.83 0.85
C LEU A 353 2.33 22.66 1.95
N TRP A 354 3.50 22.11 1.62
CA TRP A 354 4.67 22.02 2.50
C TRP A 354 5.23 23.39 2.90
N ALA A 355 5.30 24.35 1.98
CA ALA A 355 5.70 25.73 2.29
C ALA A 355 4.69 26.44 3.20
N SER A 356 3.39 26.16 3.03
CA SER A 356 2.31 26.70 3.87
C SER A 356 2.28 26.07 5.26
N ILE A 357 2.46 24.74 5.37
CA ILE A 357 2.60 24.02 6.63
C ILE A 357 3.90 24.39 7.34
N ALA A 358 4.99 24.61 6.59
CA ALA A 358 6.23 25.13 7.14
C ALA A 358 6.04 26.56 7.68
N LEU A 359 5.40 27.48 6.94
CA LEU A 359 5.15 28.84 7.45
C LEU A 359 4.25 28.87 8.69
N HIS A 360 3.32 27.92 8.83
CA HIS A 360 2.41 27.87 9.97
C HIS A 360 3.02 27.19 11.22
N SER A 361 4.09 26.39 11.05
CA SER A 361 4.91 25.84 12.14
C SER A 361 6.13 26.70 12.49
N PHE A 362 6.59 27.56 11.57
CA PHE A 362 7.68 28.51 11.78
C PHE A 362 7.11 29.92 12.01
N GLY A 363 6.61 30.18 13.22
CA GLY A 363 6.37 31.55 13.67
C GLY A 363 7.69 32.34 13.75
N PRO A 364 7.73 33.63 13.37
CA PRO A 364 8.93 34.45 13.50
C PRO A 364 9.13 34.82 14.97
N CYS A 365 10.15 34.27 15.62
CA CYS A 365 10.77 34.93 16.77
C CYS A 365 11.50 36.18 16.25
N GLY A 366 10.81 37.33 16.28
CA GLY A 366 11.45 38.64 16.10
C GLY A 366 12.37 38.93 17.29
N PRO A 367 13.55 39.55 17.08
CA PRO A 367 14.36 40.04 18.18
C PRO A 367 13.76 41.34 18.71
N ASP A 368 13.35 41.29 19.98
CA ASP A 368 13.03 42.47 20.79
C ASP A 368 14.21 43.45 20.83
N GLY A 369 13.85 44.72 20.87
CA GLY A 369 14.74 45.86 20.66
C GLY A 369 15.87 46.00 21.66
N MET A 370 16.96 46.60 21.18
CA MET A 370 17.88 47.33 22.03
C MET A 370 18.30 48.62 21.34
N THR A 371 17.84 49.72 21.92
CA THR A 371 18.32 51.09 21.72
C THR A 371 19.84 51.17 21.90
N GLN A 372 20.51 51.88 21.00
CA GLN A 372 21.83 52.46 21.27
C GLN A 372 21.73 53.99 21.29
N PRO A 373 22.57 54.66 22.11
CA PRO A 373 22.49 56.10 22.36
C PRO A 373 22.87 56.97 21.17
#